data_AF-A0A383DP23-F1
#
_entry.id   AF-A0A383DP23-F1
#
_cell.length_a   1.000
_cell.length_b   1.000
_cell.length_c   1.000
_cell.angle_alpha   90.00
_cell.angle_beta   90.00
_cell.angle_gamma   90.00
#
_symmetry.space_group_name_H-M   'P 1'
#
loop_
_entity.id
_entity.type
_entity.pdbx_description
1 polymer ?
#
loop_
_entity_poly.entity_id
_entity_poly.type
_entity_poly.pdbx_seq_one_letter_code
_entity_poly.pdbx_strand_id
1 'polypeptide(L)'
;MVKHVLDNGVLKKNRTGTDALMYFGYHYKVDLSQGFPLLTTKKVFFNSVVHELLWYLCGETHIRNLRQHTKIWDAWTSEKKQWEVGKMYGYQWIRWEKYVEDSKTGGIRKEYINQIDEALKLIKENPNSRRIIVSAWNPSVLDQIALPSCHAFFIFNVTNNKLNCHLTQ
;
A
#
# COMPACT_ATOMS: atom_id res chain seq x y z
N MET A 1 -11.83 15.66 -9.36
CA MET A 1 -12.37 14.38 -8.84
C MET A 1 -13.72 14.52 -8.15
N VAL A 2 -13.85 15.16 -6.97
CA VAL A 2 -15.14 15.19 -6.21
C VAL A 2 -16.32 15.68 -7.05
N LYS A 3 -16.20 16.86 -7.69
CA LYS A 3 -17.22 17.37 -8.60
C LYS A 3 -17.60 16.37 -9.71
N HIS A 4 -16.60 15.73 -10.32
CA HIS A 4 -16.83 14.72 -11.37
C HIS A 4 -17.67 13.54 -10.88
N VAL A 5 -17.44 13.06 -9.66
CA VAL A 5 -18.21 11.98 -9.04
C VAL A 5 -19.63 12.44 -8.69
N LEU A 6 -19.81 13.69 -8.25
CA LEU A 6 -21.15 14.24 -8.00
C LEU A 6 -21.96 14.39 -9.28
N ASP A 7 -21.32 14.83 -10.37
CA ASP A 7 -21.99 15.12 -11.64
C ASP A 7 -22.27 13.84 -12.45
N ASN A 8 -21.38 12.84 -12.39
CA ASN A 8 -21.42 11.66 -13.28
C ASN A 8 -21.48 10.31 -12.54
N GLY A 9 -21.57 10.32 -11.20
CA GLY A 9 -21.55 9.10 -10.41
C GLY A 9 -22.87 8.34 -10.46
N VAL A 10 -22.80 7.03 -10.19
CA VAL A 10 -23.95 6.14 -10.05
C VAL A 10 -24.11 5.75 -8.59
N LEU A 11 -25.33 5.84 -8.05
CA LEU A 11 -25.62 5.40 -6.70
C LEU A 11 -25.44 3.88 -6.57
N LYS A 12 -24.67 3.45 -5.56
CA LYS A 12 -24.34 2.04 -5.33
C LYS A 12 -24.39 1.70 -3.85
N LYS A 13 -25.12 0.63 -3.52
CA LYS A 13 -25.14 0.04 -2.17
C LYS A 13 -23.81 -0.67 -1.87
N ASN A 14 -23.37 -0.65 -0.61
CA ASN A 14 -22.13 -1.31 -0.21
C ASN A 14 -22.24 -1.94 1.20
N ARG A 15 -21.17 -2.66 1.60
CA ARG A 15 -21.12 -3.45 2.84
C ARG A 15 -21.25 -2.65 4.14
N THR A 16 -21.10 -1.33 4.12
CA THR A 16 -21.20 -0.50 5.34
C THR A 16 -22.65 -0.13 5.68
N GLY A 17 -23.59 -0.37 4.76
CA GLY A 17 -24.99 0.03 4.91
C GLY A 17 -25.27 1.50 4.55
N THR A 18 -24.24 2.26 4.14
CA THR A 18 -24.40 3.62 3.60
C THR A 18 -24.14 3.62 2.11
N ASP A 19 -25.14 3.99 1.31
CA ASP A 19 -25.00 4.08 -0.15
C ASP A 19 -23.93 5.11 -0.56
N ALA A 20 -23.25 4.86 -1.68
CA ALA A 20 -22.19 5.72 -2.20
C ALA A 20 -22.46 6.12 -3.66
N LEU A 21 -22.09 7.34 -4.03
CA LEU A 21 -21.95 7.77 -5.43
C LEU A 21 -20.61 7.25 -5.97
N MET A 22 -20.65 6.42 -7.00
CA MET A 22 -19.50 5.70 -7.54
C MET A 22 -19.20 6.11 -8.98
N TYR A 23 -17.90 6.30 -9.28
CA TYR A 23 -17.37 6.44 -10.64
C TYR A 23 -16.20 5.47 -10.81
N PHE A 24 -16.15 4.76 -11.93
CA PHE A 24 -15.14 3.72 -12.17
C PHE A 24 -14.02 4.23 -13.10
N GLY A 25 -12.76 4.00 -12.71
CA GLY A 25 -11.59 4.31 -13.55
C GLY A 25 -11.28 5.80 -13.67
N TYR A 26 -11.08 6.51 -12.55
CA TYR A 26 -10.62 7.89 -12.57
C TYR A 26 -9.09 7.97 -12.53
N HIS A 27 -8.50 8.77 -13.40
CA HIS A 27 -7.06 9.03 -13.42
C HIS A 27 -6.78 10.51 -13.18
N TYR A 28 -5.78 10.80 -12.33
CA TYR A 28 -5.24 12.14 -12.18
C TYR A 28 -3.74 12.08 -11.96
N LYS A 29 -3.07 13.19 -12.24
CA LYS A 29 -1.62 13.36 -12.11
C LYS A 29 -1.33 14.57 -11.25
N VAL A 30 -0.25 14.48 -10.47
CA VAL A 30 0.30 15.59 -9.69
C VAL A 30 1.75 15.79 -10.11
N ASP A 31 2.13 17.04 -10.33
CA ASP A 31 3.54 17.40 -10.51
C ASP A 31 4.17 17.77 -9.16
N LEU A 32 4.96 16.86 -8.60
CA LEU A 32 5.66 17.06 -7.33
C LEU A 32 6.80 18.08 -7.42
N SER A 33 7.24 18.45 -8.63
CA SER A 33 8.24 19.51 -8.80
C SER A 33 7.67 20.91 -8.54
N GLN A 34 6.35 21.06 -8.59
CA GLN A 34 5.64 22.31 -8.29
C GLN A 34 5.25 22.44 -6.81
N GLY A 35 5.51 21.41 -5.99
CA GLY A 35 5.22 21.40 -4.56
C GLY A 35 4.61 20.09 -4.08
N PHE A 36 4.25 20.05 -2.79
CA PHE A 36 3.69 18.87 -2.16
C PHE A 36 2.14 18.93 -2.16
N PRO A 37 1.44 17.90 -2.68
CA PRO A 37 -0.02 17.93 -2.91
C PRO A 37 -0.84 17.68 -1.65
N LEU A 38 -0.54 18.36 -0.55
CA LEU A 38 -1.38 18.33 0.64
C LEU A 38 -2.62 19.20 0.40
N LEU A 39 -3.80 18.66 0.65
CA LEU A 39 -5.05 19.40 0.51
C LEU A 39 -5.05 20.63 1.41
N THR A 40 -5.37 21.79 0.84
CA THR A 40 -5.45 23.08 1.57
C THR A 40 -6.88 23.47 1.93
N THR A 41 -7.87 22.87 1.27
CA THR A 41 -9.30 23.14 1.50
C THR A 41 -9.84 22.55 2.82
N LYS A 42 -9.06 21.67 3.46
CA LYS A 42 -9.33 21.16 4.80
C LYS A 42 -8.02 20.81 5.49
N LYS A 43 -7.98 20.90 6.82
CA LYS A 43 -6.82 20.47 7.61
C LYS A 43 -6.63 18.96 7.48
N VAL A 44 -5.41 18.53 7.16
CA VAL A 44 -5.01 17.12 7.11
C VAL A 44 -4.01 16.87 8.24
N PHE A 45 -4.21 15.80 9.02
CA PHE A 45 -3.28 15.43 10.08
C PHE A 45 -2.10 14.63 9.51
N PHE A 46 -1.16 15.35 8.90
CA PHE A 46 -0.08 14.78 8.11
C PHE A 46 0.87 13.86 8.91
N ASN A 47 1.11 14.15 10.18
CA ASN A 47 1.98 13.32 11.02
C ASN A 47 1.51 11.86 11.09
N SER A 48 0.19 11.62 11.17
CA SER A 48 -0.32 10.25 11.15
C SER A 48 -0.05 9.53 9.84
N VAL A 49 -0.14 10.23 8.70
CA VAL A 49 0.14 9.65 7.38
C VAL A 49 1.62 9.24 7.27
N VAL A 50 2.53 10.08 7.77
CA VAL A 50 3.97 9.77 7.79
C VAL A 50 4.26 8.58 8.69
N HIS A 51 3.72 8.54 9.91
CA HIS A 51 3.93 7.42 10.82
C HIS A 51 3.37 6.10 10.29
N GLU A 52 2.23 6.14 9.58
CA GLU A 52 1.69 4.97 8.90
C GLU A 52 2.62 4.47 7.79
N LEU A 53 3.13 5.37 6.94
CA LEU A 53 4.10 5.00 5.89
C LEU A 53 5.37 4.39 6.48
N LEU A 54 5.93 4.98 7.52
CA LEU A 54 7.12 4.46 8.20
C LEU A 54 6.86 3.08 8.80
N TRP A 55 5.68 2.88 9.41
CA TRP A 55 5.28 1.58 9.93
C TRP A 55 5.17 0.51 8.83
N TYR A 56 4.66 0.85 7.64
CA TYR A 56 4.71 -0.05 6.49
C TYR A 56 6.15 -0.42 6.10
N LEU A 57 7.07 0.55 6.07
CA LEU A 57 8.47 0.32 5.70
C LEU A 57 9.23 -0.52 6.74
N CYS A 58 8.75 -0.60 7.99
CA CYS A 58 9.29 -1.53 8.99
C CYS A 58 8.84 -2.98 8.79
N GLY A 59 7.80 -3.23 8.00
CA GLY A 59 7.25 -4.57 7.78
C GLY A 59 6.49 -5.15 8.98
N GLU A 60 6.07 -4.31 9.93
CA GLU A 60 5.31 -4.72 11.11
C GLU A 60 3.84 -5.03 10.76
N THR A 61 3.25 -5.98 11.49
CA THR A 61 1.83 -6.33 11.42
C THR A 61 1.06 -5.96 12.70
N HIS A 62 1.79 -5.76 13.79
CA HIS A 62 1.23 -5.34 15.06
C HIS A 62 1.20 -3.81 15.14
N ILE A 63 0.08 -3.24 15.59
CA ILE A 63 -0.06 -1.78 15.61
C ILE A 63 0.51 -1.09 16.87
N ARG A 64 1.28 -1.79 17.73
CA ARG A 64 1.71 -1.26 19.05
C ARG A 64 2.53 0.02 18.94
N ASN A 65 3.44 0.06 17.97
CA ASN A 65 4.31 1.19 17.73
C ASN A 65 3.53 2.30 17.01
N LEU A 66 2.72 1.92 16.03
CA LEU A 66 1.88 2.86 15.29
C LEU A 66 0.89 3.62 16.20
N ARG A 67 0.26 2.90 17.16
CA ARG A 67 -0.74 3.44 18.10
C ARG A 67 -0.23 4.54 19.02
N GLN A 68 1.08 4.61 19.25
CA GLN A 68 1.69 5.70 20.01
C GLN A 68 1.61 7.04 19.26
N HIS A 69 1.40 7.01 17.94
CA HIS A 69 1.39 8.18 17.07
C HIS A 69 0.07 8.40 16.32
N THR A 70 -0.70 7.33 16.07
CA THR A 70 -1.97 7.41 15.33
C THR A 70 -2.92 6.25 15.61
N LYS A 71 -4.22 6.48 15.45
CA LYS A 71 -5.29 5.48 15.67
C LYS A 71 -5.97 5.01 14.38
N ILE A 72 -5.39 5.28 13.20
CA ILE A 72 -6.00 4.96 11.89
C ILE A 72 -6.38 3.47 11.78
N TRP A 73 -5.63 2.59 12.42
CA TRP A 73 -5.84 1.14 12.38
C TRP A 73 -6.62 0.56 13.57
N ASP A 74 -7.02 1.36 14.56
CA ASP A 74 -7.71 0.88 15.77
C ASP A 74 -9.05 0.20 15.44
N ALA A 75 -9.74 0.64 14.39
CA ALA A 75 -11.02 0.08 13.98
C ALA A 75 -10.92 -1.33 13.33
N TRP A 76 -9.72 -1.75 12.91
CA TRP A 76 -9.52 -2.98 12.14
C TRP A 76 -8.96 -4.13 12.98
N THR A 77 -8.52 -3.85 14.21
CA THR A 77 -8.03 -4.84 15.16
C THR A 77 -8.59 -4.62 16.57
N SER A 78 -8.28 -5.52 17.50
CA SER A 78 -8.73 -5.45 18.89
C SER A 78 -7.85 -6.31 19.77
N GLU A 79 -8.05 -6.24 21.08
CA GLU A 79 -7.42 -7.14 22.04
C GLU A 79 -7.69 -8.62 21.72
N LYS A 80 -8.91 -8.97 21.27
CA LYS A 80 -9.24 -10.34 20.82
C LYS A 80 -8.39 -10.79 19.62
N LYS A 81 -8.01 -9.85 18.75
CA LYS A 81 -7.10 -10.07 17.61
C LYS A 81 -5.63 -9.79 17.98
N GLN A 82 -5.31 -9.66 19.27
CA GLN A 82 -3.97 -9.39 19.78
C GLN A 82 -3.32 -8.13 19.17
N TRP A 83 -4.14 -7.15 18.76
CA TRP A 83 -3.68 -5.92 18.11
C TRP A 83 -2.86 -6.15 16.81
N GLU A 84 -3.03 -7.31 16.18
CA GLU A 84 -2.49 -7.64 14.87
C GLU A 84 -3.48 -7.27 13.77
N VAL A 85 -2.97 -6.79 12.64
CA VAL A 85 -3.81 -6.49 11.46
C VAL A 85 -3.59 -7.46 10.29
N GLY A 86 -2.71 -8.46 10.49
CA GLY A 86 -2.40 -9.51 9.51
C GLY A 86 -1.31 -9.12 8.52
N LYS A 87 -1.06 -10.00 7.55
CA LYS A 87 -0.03 -9.84 6.50
C LYS A 87 -0.43 -8.78 5.46
N MET A 88 -0.61 -7.53 5.87
CA MET A 88 -1.00 -6.41 5.01
C MET A 88 0.21 -5.66 4.45
N TYR A 89 0.01 -4.41 3.98
CA TYR A 89 0.95 -3.56 3.25
C TYR A 89 2.42 -3.77 3.63
N GLY A 90 2.81 -3.43 4.86
CA GLY A 90 4.22 -3.51 5.27
C GLY A 90 4.79 -4.92 5.19
N TYR A 91 4.02 -5.92 5.63
CA TYR A 91 4.42 -7.31 5.53
C TYR A 91 4.62 -7.74 4.08
N GLN A 92 3.71 -7.36 3.17
CA GLN A 92 3.86 -7.67 1.74
C GLN A 92 5.05 -6.91 1.14
N TRP A 93 5.32 -5.67 1.54
CA TRP A 93 6.42 -4.88 0.98
C TRP A 93 7.80 -5.38 1.41
N ILE A 94 7.95 -5.76 2.67
CA ILE A 94 9.26 -6.07 3.27
C ILE A 94 9.49 -7.58 3.45
N ARG A 95 8.42 -8.36 3.66
CA ARG A 95 8.47 -9.77 4.06
C ARG A 95 7.52 -10.64 3.22
N TRP A 96 7.45 -10.40 1.91
CA TRP A 96 6.62 -11.24 1.04
C TRP A 96 7.14 -12.68 1.07
N GLU A 97 6.29 -13.63 1.48
CA GLU A 97 6.69 -15.03 1.64
C GLU A 97 6.94 -15.68 0.28
N LYS A 98 8.10 -16.33 0.15
CA LYS A 98 8.48 -17.11 -1.02
C LYS A 98 8.90 -18.50 -0.55
N TYR A 99 8.29 -19.53 -1.12
CA TYR A 99 8.64 -20.92 -0.81
C TYR A 99 9.50 -21.46 -1.93
N VAL A 100 10.67 -21.98 -1.59
CA VAL A 100 11.67 -22.48 -2.54
C VAL A 100 11.99 -23.92 -2.22
N GLU A 101 12.00 -24.77 -3.23
CA GLU A 101 12.45 -26.14 -3.09
C GLU A 101 13.97 -26.20 -2.98
N ASP A 102 14.47 -26.97 -2.03
CA ASP A 102 15.88 -27.28 -1.89
C ASP A 102 16.22 -28.45 -2.82
N SER A 103 16.99 -28.15 -3.87
CA SER A 103 17.38 -29.14 -4.89
C SER A 103 18.22 -30.30 -4.36
N LYS A 104 18.78 -30.20 -3.15
CA LYS A 104 19.59 -31.27 -2.53
C LYS A 104 18.77 -32.17 -1.61
N THR A 105 17.81 -31.60 -0.89
CA THR A 105 17.03 -32.33 0.12
C THR A 105 15.61 -32.66 -0.33
N GLY A 106 15.11 -32.02 -1.40
CA GLY A 106 13.71 -32.07 -1.81
C GLY A 106 12.76 -31.35 -0.82
N GLY A 107 13.31 -30.68 0.20
CA GLY A 107 12.52 -29.96 1.20
C GLY A 107 12.06 -28.59 0.71
N ILE A 108 11.00 -28.05 1.31
CA ILE A 108 10.54 -26.69 1.05
C ILE A 108 11.09 -25.76 2.15
N ARG A 109 11.78 -24.69 1.75
CA ARG A 109 12.22 -23.62 2.67
C ARG A 109 11.48 -22.32 2.40
N LYS A 110 11.21 -21.58 3.47
CA LYS A 110 10.62 -20.24 3.41
C LYS A 110 11.71 -19.17 3.32
N GLU A 111 11.59 -18.31 2.33
CA GLU A 111 12.33 -17.07 2.15
C GLU A 111 11.39 -15.87 2.19
N TYR A 112 11.97 -14.68 2.20
CA TYR A 112 11.25 -13.41 2.11
C TYR A 112 11.79 -12.57 0.95
N ILE A 113 10.89 -11.89 0.24
CA ILE A 113 11.22 -10.87 -0.76
C ILE A 113 10.98 -9.50 -0.12
N ASN A 114 12.03 -8.67 -0.09
CA ASN A 114 11.91 -7.24 0.23
C ASN A 114 11.77 -6.45 -1.08
N GLN A 115 10.53 -6.15 -1.45
CA GLN A 115 10.20 -5.46 -2.69
C GLN A 115 10.71 -4.00 -2.69
N ILE A 116 10.82 -3.37 -1.51
CA ILE A 116 11.35 -2.00 -1.40
C ILE A 116 12.84 -1.97 -1.71
N ASP A 117 13.62 -2.89 -1.15
CA ASP A 117 15.05 -2.99 -1.43
C ASP A 117 15.30 -3.31 -2.90
N GLU A 118 14.50 -4.20 -3.49
CA GLU A 118 14.57 -4.52 -4.92
C GLU A 118 14.25 -3.29 -5.79
N ALA A 119 13.19 -2.54 -5.46
CA ALA A 119 12.86 -1.31 -6.17
C ALA A 119 13.98 -0.26 -6.07
N LEU A 120 14.55 -0.06 -4.88
CA LEU A 120 15.67 0.86 -4.65
C LEU A 120 16.91 0.44 -5.45
N LYS A 121 17.22 -0.86 -5.47
CA LYS A 121 18.32 -1.42 -6.26
C LYS A 121 18.11 -1.15 -7.74
N LEU A 122 16.91 -1.45 -8.27
CA LEU A 122 16.59 -1.21 -9.68
C LEU A 122 16.65 0.28 -10.04
N ILE A 123 16.14 1.18 -9.20
CA ILE A 123 16.22 2.63 -9.44
C ILE A 123 17.69 3.09 -9.57
N LYS A 124 18.59 2.55 -8.75
CA LYS A 124 20.01 2.95 -8.72
C LYS A 124 20.84 2.28 -9.82
N GLU A 125 20.68 0.99 -10.00
CA GLU A 125 21.56 0.16 -10.83
C GLU A 125 21.00 -0.10 -12.24
N ASN A 126 19.67 -0.06 -12.41
CA ASN A 126 19.01 -0.30 -13.69
C ASN A 126 17.74 0.58 -13.86
N PRO A 127 17.90 1.92 -13.93
CA PRO A 127 16.77 2.87 -13.94
C PRO A 127 15.85 2.70 -15.16
N ASN A 128 16.32 2.09 -16.24
CA ASN A 128 15.52 1.79 -17.44
C ASN A 128 14.62 0.55 -17.26
N SER A 129 14.68 -0.11 -16.11
CA SER A 129 13.81 -1.25 -15.80
C SER A 129 12.34 -0.84 -15.88
N ARG A 130 11.56 -1.64 -16.60
CA ARG A 130 10.09 -1.53 -16.65
C ARG A 130 9.41 -2.38 -15.58
N ARG A 131 10.19 -2.89 -14.61
CA ARG A 131 9.77 -3.87 -13.60
C ARG A 131 9.96 -3.36 -12.17
N ILE A 132 10.09 -2.04 -11.98
CA ILE A 132 10.23 -1.43 -10.66
C ILE A 132 8.82 -1.33 -10.03
N ILE A 133 8.33 -2.45 -9.50
CA ILE A 133 6.96 -2.62 -9.03
C ILE A 133 6.98 -3.10 -7.58
N VAL A 134 6.08 -2.56 -6.77
CA VAL A 134 5.81 -3.04 -5.41
C VAL A 134 4.32 -3.33 -5.29
N SER A 135 3.98 -4.56 -4.91
CA SER A 135 2.60 -5.02 -4.73
C SER A 135 2.26 -5.22 -3.26
N ALA A 136 1.07 -4.78 -2.86
CA ALA A 136 0.43 -5.16 -1.60
C ALA A 136 -0.66 -6.21 -1.79
N TRP A 137 -1.05 -6.50 -3.03
CA TRP A 137 -2.13 -7.43 -3.35
C TRP A 137 -1.61 -8.86 -3.44
N ASN A 138 -1.88 -9.66 -2.40
CA ASN A 138 -1.49 -11.07 -2.33
C ASN A 138 -2.74 -11.97 -2.20
N PRO A 139 -3.19 -12.61 -3.30
CA PRO A 139 -4.37 -13.48 -3.30
C PRO A 139 -4.31 -14.63 -2.28
N SER A 140 -3.11 -15.08 -1.89
CA SER A 140 -2.95 -16.24 -1.00
C SER A 140 -3.25 -15.96 0.49
N VAL A 141 -3.42 -14.69 0.87
CA VAL A 141 -3.61 -14.28 2.27
C VAL A 141 -4.78 -13.31 2.47
N LEU A 142 -5.64 -13.13 1.47
CA LEU A 142 -6.76 -12.17 1.53
C LEU A 142 -7.81 -12.51 2.61
N ASP A 143 -7.89 -13.78 2.99
CA ASP A 143 -8.74 -14.30 4.06
C ASP A 143 -8.12 -14.14 5.48
N GLN A 144 -6.83 -13.80 5.55
CA GLN A 144 -6.04 -13.71 6.79
C GLN A 144 -5.75 -12.27 7.23
N ILE A 145 -6.33 -11.27 6.56
CA ILE A 145 -6.06 -9.84 6.80
C ILE A 145 -7.29 -9.12 7.31
N ALA A 146 -7.07 -8.05 8.09
CA ALA A 146 -8.16 -7.27 8.65
C ALA A 146 -8.99 -6.53 7.58
N LEU A 147 -8.33 -6.12 6.49
CA LEU A 147 -8.95 -5.47 5.34
C LEU A 147 -8.05 -5.68 4.10
N PRO A 148 -8.61 -6.06 2.93
CA PRO A 148 -7.85 -6.08 1.69
C PRO A 148 -7.19 -4.74 1.38
N SER A 149 -5.99 -4.79 0.82
CA SER A 149 -5.24 -3.60 0.44
C SER A 149 -5.99 -2.79 -0.61
N CYS A 150 -6.42 -1.57 -0.26
CA CYS A 150 -6.98 -0.61 -1.20
C CYS A 150 -5.92 -0.14 -2.20
N HIS A 151 -4.72 0.17 -1.72
CA HIS A 151 -3.57 0.54 -2.57
C HIS A 151 -2.90 -0.74 -3.09
N ALA A 152 -3.32 -1.23 -4.26
CA ALA A 152 -2.99 -2.58 -4.73
C ALA A 152 -1.50 -2.74 -5.09
N PHE A 153 -0.95 -1.80 -5.87
CA PHE A 153 0.46 -1.77 -6.24
C PHE A 153 0.87 -0.36 -6.70
N PHE A 154 2.16 -0.09 -6.64
CA PHE A 154 2.76 1.09 -7.26
C PHE A 154 3.95 0.72 -8.13
N ILE A 155 4.14 1.50 -9.19
CA ILE A 155 5.17 1.31 -10.21
C ILE A 155 6.01 2.58 -10.29
N PHE A 156 7.33 2.43 -10.29
CA PHE A 156 8.25 3.53 -10.55
C PHE A 156 8.73 3.53 -11.99
N ASN A 157 8.99 4.73 -12.49
CA ASN A 157 9.63 4.95 -13.77
C ASN A 157 10.64 6.10 -13.66
N VAL A 158 11.90 5.84 -14.05
CA VAL A 158 12.93 6.88 -14.15
C VAL A 158 12.99 7.36 -15.59
N THR A 159 12.63 8.62 -15.82
CA THR A 159 12.67 9.25 -17.16
C THR A 159 13.22 10.67 -17.02
N ASN A 160 14.14 11.08 -17.90
CA ASN A 160 14.74 12.42 -17.90
C ASN A 160 15.32 12.82 -16.52
N ASN A 161 16.01 11.88 -15.87
CA ASN A 161 16.56 12.05 -14.52
C ASN A 161 15.51 12.42 -13.44
N LYS A 162 14.24 12.07 -13.67
CA LYS A 162 13.14 12.25 -12.72
C LYS A 162 12.51 10.91 -12.37
N LEU A 163 12.15 10.73 -11.09
CA LEU A 163 11.43 9.58 -10.60
C LEU A 163 9.91 9.85 -10.65
N ASN A 164 9.19 9.05 -11.41
CA ASN A 164 7.73 9.06 -11.47
C ASN A 164 7.18 7.86 -10.71
N CYS A 165 6.02 8.02 -10.07
CA CYS A 165 5.31 6.94 -9.38
C CYS A 165 3.87 6.88 -9.88
N HIS A 166 3.41 5.69 -10.26
CA HIS A 166 2.01 5.40 -10.56
C HIS A 166 1.47 4.46 -9.49
N LEU A 167 0.35 4.82 -8.87
CA LEU A 167 -0.35 4.03 -7.85
C LEU A 167 -1.73 3.61 -8.38
N THR A 168 -2.06 2.33 -8.23
CA THR A 168 -3.42 1.81 -8.48
C THR A 168 -4.17 1.60 -7.17
N GLN A 169 -5.37 2.20 -7.07
CA GLN A 169 -6.28 2.15 -5.92
C GLN A 169 -7.73 1.98 -6.37
#